data_AF-A0A109RN42-F1
#
_entry.id   AF-A0A109RN42-F1
#
_cell.length_a   1.000
_cell.length_b   1.000
_cell.length_c   1.000
_cell.angle_alpha   90.00
_cell.angle_beta   90.00
_cell.angle_gamma   90.00
#
_symmetry.space_group_name_H-M   'P 1'
#
loop_
_entity.id
_entity.type
_entity.pdbx_description
1 polymer ?
#
loop_
_entity_poly.entity_id
_entity_poly.type
_entity_poly.pdbx_seq_one_letter_code
_entity_poly.pdbx_strand_id
1 'polypeptide(L)'
;MKKTIFLILLLASLKCIGQKSKLNITIDERIETIYTIAFLDNYFLVNNHDNLYKSKLNSKFKALKNHKAVALFDTLSKKHDFNFNNVTDWVLQFGEFPELNKVREVVNPNSFDESKGDYLIRKFKKELISFNQDSLFQAYLIEVKELNEKVIKQVKQSKSIQYLPAYLEKYYGSELGSYNLILSPLVHSGGFNSKFIADGKIEVYAIIGPNGEIEHIPYFEKGYLEMDMILHEFGHSFVNPLTEKFQDEIATIKEKYYTESLKKDGKTQAYGEWKYLFNELVIRAITIRIANKYFGTEKAKELLNYEKSIGFSLVENIVEILKEYENNREKYSEFSAFYPILIERMK
;
A
#
# COMPACT_ATOMS: atom_id res chain seq x y z
N MET A 1 -31.10 21.74 61.91
CA MET A 1 -30.11 20.72 61.51
C MET A 1 -30.28 20.39 60.03
N LYS A 2 -29.58 21.08 59.13
CA LYS A 2 -29.59 20.78 57.69
C LYS A 2 -28.35 19.95 57.36
N LYS A 3 -28.55 18.70 56.93
CA LYS A 3 -27.48 17.78 56.51
C LYS A 3 -27.08 18.15 55.08
N THR A 4 -25.85 18.59 54.91
CA THR A 4 -25.22 18.78 53.59
C THR A 4 -24.68 17.42 53.13
N ILE A 5 -25.23 16.88 52.05
CA ILE A 5 -24.71 15.67 51.40
C ILE A 5 -23.69 16.12 50.35
N PHE A 6 -22.42 15.76 50.56
CA PHE A 6 -21.36 15.94 49.58
C PHE A 6 -21.40 14.76 48.59
N LEU A 7 -21.74 15.03 47.33
CA LEU A 7 -21.70 14.05 46.26
C LEU A 7 -20.30 14.08 45.63
N ILE A 8 -19.47 13.08 45.92
CA ILE A 8 -18.18 12.89 45.26
C ILE A 8 -18.44 12.23 43.90
N LEU A 9 -18.33 13.01 42.82
CA LEU A 9 -18.31 12.51 41.44
C LEU A 9 -16.96 11.85 41.17
N LEU A 10 -16.94 10.51 41.26
CA LEU A 10 -15.83 9.71 40.75
C LEU A 10 -15.89 9.72 39.20
N LEU A 11 -15.07 10.56 38.57
CA LEU A 11 -14.78 10.48 37.14
C LEU A 11 -13.91 9.24 36.90
N ALA A 12 -14.56 8.09 36.74
CA ALA A 12 -13.91 6.91 36.19
C ALA A 12 -13.63 7.19 34.71
N SER A 13 -12.38 7.50 34.37
CA SER A 13 -11.93 7.52 32.99
C SER A 13 -12.01 6.10 32.45
N LEU A 14 -13.07 5.82 31.68
CA LEU A 14 -13.16 4.67 30.81
C LEU A 14 -12.03 4.81 29.78
N LYS A 15 -10.85 4.27 30.09
CA LYS A 15 -9.92 3.87 29.04
C LYS A 15 -10.66 2.79 28.24
N CYS A 16 -11.30 3.20 27.15
CA CYS A 16 -11.66 2.27 26.09
C CYS A 16 -10.38 1.51 25.76
N ILE A 17 -10.32 0.25 26.14
CA ILE A 17 -9.33 -0.68 25.59
C ILE A 17 -9.81 -0.89 24.17
N GLY A 18 -9.45 0.04 23.28
CA GLY A 18 -9.66 -0.11 21.85
C GLY A 18 -9.02 -1.42 21.42
N GLN A 19 -9.77 -2.23 20.70
CA GLN A 19 -9.22 -3.42 20.07
C GLN A 19 -8.07 -2.95 19.16
N LYS A 20 -6.84 -3.36 19.47
CA LYS A 20 -5.68 -2.98 18.64
C LYS A 20 -5.96 -3.41 17.20
N SER A 21 -5.83 -2.48 16.26
CA SER A 21 -5.92 -2.77 14.84
C SER A 21 -4.95 -3.89 14.46
N LYS A 22 -5.51 -4.93 13.85
CA LYS A 22 -4.79 -6.15 13.46
C LYS A 22 -4.44 -6.08 11.98
N LEU A 23 -3.25 -6.57 11.63
CA LEU A 23 -2.86 -6.72 10.23
C LEU A 23 -3.29 -8.08 9.70
N ASN A 24 -4.20 -8.08 8.73
CA ASN A 24 -4.57 -9.28 7.98
C ASN A 24 -3.47 -9.55 6.94
N ILE A 25 -2.89 -10.75 6.94
CA ILE A 25 -1.79 -11.11 6.02
C ILE A 25 -2.25 -12.28 5.18
N THR A 26 -2.26 -12.09 3.86
CA THR A 26 -2.81 -13.03 2.89
C THR A 26 -1.96 -13.09 1.63
N ILE A 27 -2.16 -14.13 0.84
CA ILE A 27 -1.90 -14.16 -0.60
C ILE A 27 -3.28 -14.31 -1.23
N ASP A 28 -3.64 -13.34 -2.08
CA ASP A 28 -5.02 -13.17 -2.54
C ASP A 28 -5.20 -13.77 -3.93
N GLU A 29 -6.19 -14.66 -4.10
CA GLU A 29 -6.40 -15.36 -5.36
C GLU A 29 -6.75 -14.42 -6.53
N ARG A 30 -7.40 -13.28 -6.26
CA ARG A 30 -7.69 -12.26 -7.29
C ARG A 30 -6.41 -11.65 -7.82
N ILE A 31 -5.50 -11.34 -6.90
CA ILE A 31 -4.17 -10.80 -7.22
C ILE A 31 -3.30 -11.86 -7.90
N GLU A 32 -3.28 -13.11 -7.42
CA GLU A 32 -2.58 -14.23 -8.07
C GLU A 32 -3.07 -14.44 -9.51
N THR A 33 -4.39 -14.41 -9.73
CA THR A 33 -4.99 -14.57 -11.06
C THR A 33 -4.57 -13.45 -12.00
N ILE A 34 -4.77 -12.18 -11.60
CA ILE A 34 -4.48 -11.06 -12.51
C ILE A 34 -2.97 -10.88 -12.74
N TYR A 35 -2.12 -11.14 -11.75
CA TYR A 35 -0.66 -11.04 -11.94
C TYR A 35 -0.05 -12.26 -12.62
N THR A 36 -0.71 -13.41 -12.61
CA THR A 36 -0.36 -14.51 -13.52
C THR A 36 -0.62 -14.10 -14.96
N ILE A 37 -1.79 -13.50 -15.25
CA ILE A 37 -2.11 -12.95 -16.57
C ILE A 37 -1.08 -11.88 -16.96
N ALA A 38 -0.78 -10.94 -16.05
CA ALA A 38 0.21 -9.89 -16.28
C ALA A 38 1.61 -10.44 -16.55
N PHE A 39 2.03 -11.49 -15.83
CA PHE A 39 3.30 -12.18 -16.10
C PHE A 39 3.34 -12.81 -17.49
N LEU A 40 2.28 -13.52 -17.88
CA LEU A 40 2.19 -14.15 -19.21
C LEU A 40 2.15 -13.12 -20.35
N ASP A 41 1.62 -11.93 -20.07
CA ASP A 41 1.61 -10.76 -20.96
C ASP A 41 2.99 -10.06 -21.06
N ASN A 42 3.93 -10.37 -20.16
CA ASN A 42 5.21 -9.65 -19.99
C ASN A 42 5.00 -8.20 -19.51
N TYR A 43 4.05 -8.00 -18.61
CA TYR A 43 3.75 -6.71 -18.01
C TYR A 43 4.93 -6.17 -17.19
N PHE A 44 5.23 -4.88 -17.34
CA PHE A 44 6.44 -4.26 -16.81
C PHE A 44 6.49 -4.14 -15.27
N LEU A 45 5.35 -4.26 -14.57
CA LEU A 45 5.28 -4.22 -13.09
C LEU A 45 5.21 -5.61 -12.46
N VAL A 46 5.73 -6.62 -13.16
CA VAL A 46 6.05 -7.92 -12.58
C VAL A 46 7.48 -7.88 -12.05
N ASN A 47 7.77 -8.51 -10.90
CA ASN A 47 9.15 -8.48 -10.37
C ASN A 47 10.13 -9.17 -11.32
N ASN A 48 11.43 -8.96 -11.07
CA ASN A 48 12.52 -9.53 -11.87
C ASN A 48 13.17 -10.78 -11.25
N HIS A 49 12.71 -11.23 -10.09
CA HIS A 49 13.29 -12.37 -9.35
C HIS A 49 12.97 -13.71 -10.01
N ASP A 50 13.94 -14.62 -10.09
CA ASP A 50 13.74 -15.92 -10.73
C ASP A 50 13.17 -16.94 -9.72
N ASN A 51 11.86 -16.88 -9.56
CA ASN A 51 11.15 -17.64 -8.55
C ASN A 51 10.31 -18.81 -9.13
N LEU A 52 9.97 -19.76 -8.26
CA LEU A 52 9.25 -20.98 -8.63
C LEU A 52 7.85 -20.73 -9.21
N TYR A 53 7.22 -19.58 -8.93
CA TYR A 53 5.92 -19.23 -9.52
C TYR A 53 6.08 -19.04 -11.03
N LYS A 54 7.08 -18.24 -11.43
CA LYS A 54 7.39 -17.97 -12.84
C LYS A 54 7.93 -19.19 -13.55
N SER A 55 8.81 -19.95 -12.90
CA SER A 55 9.36 -21.19 -13.47
C SER A 55 8.26 -22.19 -13.83
N LYS A 56 7.28 -22.39 -12.94
CA LYS A 56 6.10 -23.24 -13.22
C LYS A 56 5.27 -22.72 -14.39
N LEU A 57 5.01 -21.42 -14.44
CA LEU A 57 4.26 -20.78 -15.54
C LEU A 57 4.98 -20.92 -16.89
N ASN A 58 6.30 -20.74 -16.93
CA ASN A 58 7.10 -20.85 -18.15
C ASN A 58 7.32 -22.28 -18.63
N SER A 59 7.22 -23.27 -17.74
CA SER A 59 7.45 -24.68 -18.08
C SER A 59 6.14 -25.43 -18.26
N LYS A 60 5.49 -25.82 -17.15
CA LYS A 60 4.33 -26.71 -17.11
C LYS A 60 3.05 -26.04 -17.60
N PHE A 61 2.87 -24.75 -17.33
CA PHE A 61 1.62 -24.04 -17.57
C PHE A 61 1.70 -23.01 -18.72
N LYS A 62 2.72 -23.08 -19.57
CA LYS A 62 2.98 -22.10 -20.64
C LYS A 62 1.82 -21.92 -21.63
N ALA A 63 0.96 -22.92 -21.76
CA ALA A 63 -0.21 -22.86 -22.64
C ALA A 63 -1.23 -21.79 -22.20
N LEU A 64 -1.26 -21.42 -20.92
CA LEU A 64 -2.09 -20.33 -20.39
C LEU A 64 -1.79 -18.97 -21.05
N LYS A 65 -0.60 -18.79 -21.63
CA LYS A 65 -0.25 -17.57 -22.39
C LYS A 65 -1.19 -17.31 -23.57
N ASN A 66 -1.81 -18.37 -24.12
CA ASN A 66 -2.74 -18.25 -25.24
C ASN A 66 -4.17 -17.93 -24.79
N HIS A 67 -4.44 -17.84 -23.48
CA HIS A 67 -5.76 -17.51 -22.98
C HIS A 67 -6.14 -16.07 -23.34
N LYS A 68 -7.40 -15.85 -23.73
CA LYS A 68 -7.89 -14.55 -24.23
C LYS A 68 -7.81 -13.43 -23.19
N ALA A 69 -7.84 -13.77 -21.90
CA ALA A 69 -7.58 -12.84 -20.81
C ALA A 69 -6.21 -12.14 -20.94
N VAL A 70 -5.17 -12.86 -21.37
CA VAL A 70 -3.81 -12.30 -21.59
C VAL A 70 -3.84 -11.23 -22.68
N ALA A 71 -4.45 -11.52 -23.83
CA ALA A 71 -4.57 -10.56 -24.93
C ALA A 71 -5.44 -9.32 -24.59
N LEU A 72 -6.46 -9.50 -23.74
CA LEU A 72 -7.28 -8.36 -23.28
C LEU A 72 -6.52 -7.50 -22.26
N PHE A 73 -5.74 -8.13 -21.36
CA PHE A 73 -4.88 -7.41 -20.43
C PHE A 73 -3.82 -6.58 -21.17
N ASP A 74 -3.18 -7.13 -22.21
CA ASP A 74 -2.25 -6.40 -23.09
C ASP A 74 -2.90 -5.12 -23.65
N THR A 75 -4.11 -5.27 -24.19
CA THR A 75 -4.86 -4.17 -24.80
C THR A 75 -5.21 -3.11 -23.77
N LEU A 76 -5.78 -3.52 -22.62
CA LEU A 76 -6.18 -2.63 -21.55
C LEU A 76 -4.98 -1.86 -20.98
N SER A 77 -3.87 -2.56 -20.70
CA SER A 77 -2.71 -1.97 -20.04
C SER A 77 -1.96 -0.97 -20.94
N LYS A 78 -1.88 -1.26 -22.26
CA LYS A 78 -1.16 -0.41 -23.23
C LYS A 78 -2.00 0.73 -23.81
N LYS A 79 -3.34 0.58 -23.88
CA LYS A 79 -4.19 1.52 -24.63
C LYS A 79 -5.28 2.20 -23.83
N HIS A 80 -5.54 1.76 -22.60
CA HIS A 80 -6.68 2.24 -21.82
C HIS A 80 -6.31 2.74 -20.42
N ASP A 81 -5.02 2.81 -20.08
CA ASP A 81 -4.49 3.18 -18.75
C ASP A 81 -4.72 2.13 -17.64
N PHE A 82 -4.89 0.87 -18.01
CA PHE A 82 -5.09 -0.23 -17.04
C PHE A 82 -3.73 -0.70 -16.51
N ASN A 83 -3.06 0.20 -15.79
CA ASN A 83 -1.69 0.03 -15.31
C ASN A 83 -1.51 0.60 -13.89
N PHE A 84 -0.39 0.28 -13.24
CA PHE A 84 -0.13 0.64 -11.84
C PHE A 84 -1.30 0.21 -10.93
N ASN A 85 -1.72 1.08 -9.99
CA ASN A 85 -2.78 0.79 -9.03
C ASN A 85 -4.13 0.48 -9.69
N ASN A 86 -4.37 0.90 -10.95
CA ASN A 86 -5.64 0.60 -11.64
C ASN A 86 -5.90 -0.90 -11.76
N VAL A 87 -4.85 -1.70 -11.88
CA VAL A 87 -4.95 -3.16 -12.00
C VAL A 87 -5.43 -3.77 -10.68
N THR A 88 -4.79 -3.40 -9.57
CA THR A 88 -5.10 -3.91 -8.24
C THR A 88 -6.41 -3.34 -7.70
N ASP A 89 -6.64 -2.04 -7.88
CA ASP A 89 -7.86 -1.35 -7.45
C ASP A 89 -9.09 -1.90 -8.15
N TRP A 90 -8.99 -2.22 -9.44
CA TRP A 90 -10.10 -2.81 -10.17
C TRP A 90 -10.43 -4.21 -9.65
N VAL A 91 -9.44 -5.11 -9.56
CA VAL A 91 -9.73 -6.50 -9.20
C VAL A 91 -10.16 -6.65 -7.73
N LEU A 92 -9.63 -5.81 -6.85
CA LEU A 92 -9.97 -5.82 -5.42
C LEU A 92 -11.33 -5.19 -5.13
N GLN A 93 -12.07 -4.64 -6.08
CA GLN A 93 -13.47 -4.26 -5.85
C GLN A 93 -14.42 -5.46 -5.75
N PHE A 94 -13.97 -6.63 -6.23
CA PHE A 94 -14.81 -7.83 -6.34
C PHE A 94 -14.61 -8.78 -5.16
N GLY A 95 -15.59 -9.64 -4.92
CA GLY A 95 -15.55 -10.75 -3.97
C GLY A 95 -14.71 -11.92 -4.48
N GLU A 96 -15.03 -13.13 -4.03
CA GLU A 96 -14.28 -14.34 -4.37
C GLU A 96 -14.69 -14.89 -5.76
N PHE A 97 -13.82 -15.72 -6.34
CA PHE A 97 -14.16 -16.52 -7.51
C PHE A 97 -15.12 -17.66 -7.12
N PRO A 98 -15.98 -18.12 -8.04
CA PRO A 98 -16.12 -17.67 -9.43
C PRO A 98 -17.03 -16.46 -9.64
N GLU A 99 -17.79 -16.02 -8.64
CA GLU A 99 -18.84 -15.02 -8.83
C GLU A 99 -18.28 -13.61 -9.13
N LEU A 100 -17.19 -13.21 -8.47
CA LEU A 100 -16.60 -11.87 -8.54
C LEU A 100 -17.66 -10.73 -8.49
N ASN A 101 -18.62 -10.87 -7.58
CA ASN A 101 -19.60 -9.81 -7.30
C ASN A 101 -18.88 -8.57 -6.76
N LYS A 102 -19.33 -7.36 -7.12
CA LYS A 102 -18.75 -6.13 -6.55
C LYS A 102 -19.17 -6.03 -5.08
N VAL A 103 -18.20 -5.95 -4.18
CA VAL A 103 -18.43 -5.95 -2.71
C VAL A 103 -17.88 -4.69 -2.03
N ARG A 104 -17.10 -3.88 -2.74
CA ARG A 104 -16.52 -2.64 -2.22
C ARG A 104 -16.35 -1.61 -3.33
N GLU A 105 -16.32 -0.35 -2.93
CA GLU A 105 -16.11 0.81 -3.81
C GLU A 105 -14.73 1.40 -3.56
N VAL A 106 -13.97 1.69 -4.61
CA VAL A 106 -12.66 2.35 -4.44
C VAL A 106 -12.86 3.84 -4.09
N VAL A 107 -12.06 4.35 -3.16
CA VAL A 107 -12.09 5.76 -2.76
C VAL A 107 -11.30 6.54 -3.81
N ASN A 108 -12.01 7.18 -4.75
CA ASN A 108 -11.52 7.81 -5.99
C ASN A 108 -11.35 6.84 -7.16
N PRO A 109 -12.46 6.33 -7.75
CA PRO A 109 -12.38 5.44 -8.89
C PRO A 109 -11.80 6.15 -10.12
N ASN A 110 -10.71 5.59 -10.64
CA ASN A 110 -10.24 5.88 -11.99
C ASN A 110 -11.27 5.39 -13.06
N SER A 111 -10.92 5.52 -14.33
CA SER A 111 -11.75 5.30 -15.52
C SER A 111 -12.44 3.92 -15.64
N PHE A 112 -12.05 2.92 -14.86
CA PHE A 112 -12.45 1.50 -15.02
C PHE A 112 -13.67 1.07 -14.18
N ASP A 113 -14.68 1.92 -14.14
CA ASP A 113 -15.95 1.60 -13.51
C ASP A 113 -16.86 0.84 -14.49
N GLU A 114 -17.14 -0.44 -14.21
CA GLU A 114 -17.98 -1.30 -15.08
C GLU A 114 -19.38 -0.72 -15.31
N SER A 115 -19.89 0.07 -14.36
CA SER A 115 -21.20 0.71 -14.44
C SER A 115 -21.24 1.82 -15.49
N LYS A 116 -20.09 2.39 -15.85
CA LYS A 116 -19.98 3.46 -16.85
C LYS A 116 -20.02 2.97 -18.30
N GLY A 117 -20.30 1.70 -18.54
CA GLY A 117 -20.55 1.24 -19.91
C GLY A 117 -19.30 0.76 -20.67
N ASP A 118 -18.13 0.65 -20.05
CA ASP A 118 -16.92 0.15 -20.74
C ASP A 118 -17.05 -1.34 -21.11
N TYR A 119 -17.12 -1.60 -22.42
CA TYR A 119 -17.29 -2.95 -22.97
C TYR A 119 -16.04 -3.80 -22.81
N LEU A 120 -14.84 -3.22 -22.92
CA LEU A 120 -13.58 -3.96 -22.85
C LEU A 120 -13.33 -4.46 -21.44
N ILE A 121 -13.55 -3.64 -20.41
CA ILE A 121 -13.34 -4.06 -19.03
C ILE A 121 -14.32 -5.15 -18.60
N ARG A 122 -15.60 -5.05 -19.02
CA ARG A 122 -16.60 -6.11 -18.77
C ARG A 122 -16.25 -7.42 -19.48
N LYS A 123 -15.72 -7.33 -20.70
CA LYS A 123 -15.24 -8.49 -21.44
C LYS A 123 -14.03 -9.10 -20.74
N PHE A 124 -13.11 -8.27 -20.26
CA PHE A 124 -11.95 -8.72 -19.51
C PHE A 124 -12.35 -9.42 -18.20
N LYS A 125 -13.32 -8.91 -17.43
CA LYS A 125 -13.85 -9.60 -16.25
C LYS A 125 -14.34 -11.02 -16.56
N LYS A 126 -15.09 -11.20 -17.64
CA LYS A 126 -15.57 -12.52 -18.07
C LYS A 126 -14.40 -13.46 -18.38
N GLU A 127 -13.40 -12.96 -19.10
CA GLU A 127 -12.20 -13.75 -19.43
C GLU A 127 -11.29 -13.97 -18.21
N LEU A 128 -11.28 -13.08 -17.22
CA LEU A 128 -10.58 -13.26 -15.94
C LEU A 128 -11.19 -14.42 -15.15
N ILE A 129 -12.53 -14.47 -15.06
CA ILE A 129 -13.25 -15.60 -14.43
C ILE A 129 -12.97 -16.89 -15.20
N SER A 130 -13.05 -16.86 -16.54
CA SER A 130 -12.72 -18.02 -17.38
C SER A 130 -11.27 -18.48 -17.19
N PHE A 131 -10.32 -17.55 -17.08
CA PHE A 131 -8.91 -17.87 -16.82
C PHE A 131 -8.74 -18.53 -15.46
N ASN A 132 -9.39 -17.98 -14.42
CA ASN A 132 -9.36 -18.58 -13.10
C ASN A 132 -9.92 -20.01 -13.13
N GLN A 133 -11.00 -20.26 -13.86
CA GLN A 133 -11.63 -21.58 -13.98
C GLN A 133 -10.91 -22.55 -14.93
N ASP A 134 -9.88 -22.12 -15.66
CA ASP A 134 -9.11 -22.98 -16.55
C ASP A 134 -8.41 -24.10 -15.76
N SER A 135 -8.51 -25.34 -16.24
CA SER A 135 -7.99 -26.50 -15.53
C SER A 135 -6.47 -26.47 -15.35
N LEU A 136 -5.72 -25.85 -16.28
CA LEU A 136 -4.28 -25.65 -16.14
C LEU A 136 -3.99 -24.60 -15.07
N PHE A 137 -4.80 -23.54 -14.97
CA PHE A 137 -4.59 -22.52 -13.94
C PHE A 137 -4.99 -23.03 -12.55
N GLN A 138 -6.07 -23.80 -12.44
CA GLN A 138 -6.41 -24.49 -11.18
C GLN A 138 -5.32 -25.47 -10.75
N ALA A 139 -4.73 -26.22 -11.68
CA ALA A 139 -3.57 -27.07 -11.39
C ALA A 139 -2.34 -26.25 -10.96
N TYR A 140 -2.14 -25.05 -11.52
CA TYR A 140 -1.10 -24.12 -11.09
C TYR A 140 -1.32 -23.64 -9.65
N LEU A 141 -2.53 -23.18 -9.30
CA LEU A 141 -2.87 -22.73 -7.95
C LEU A 141 -2.63 -23.82 -6.89
N ILE A 142 -2.96 -25.07 -7.21
CA ILE A 142 -2.67 -26.22 -6.34
C ILE A 142 -1.16 -26.36 -6.09
N GLU A 143 -0.34 -26.23 -7.13
CA GLU A 143 1.12 -26.38 -7.01
C GLU A 143 1.80 -25.24 -6.26
N VAL A 144 1.30 -24.01 -6.39
CA VAL A 144 1.88 -22.86 -5.68
C VAL A 144 1.35 -22.72 -4.25
N LYS A 145 0.30 -23.45 -3.88
CA LYS A 145 -0.26 -23.40 -2.52
C LYS A 145 0.77 -23.68 -1.42
N GLU A 146 1.61 -24.70 -1.58
CA GLU A 146 2.68 -24.98 -0.61
C GLU A 146 3.73 -23.86 -0.55
N LEU A 147 3.99 -23.18 -1.67
CA LEU A 147 4.88 -22.01 -1.71
C LEU A 147 4.24 -20.82 -1.00
N ASN A 148 2.93 -20.60 -1.22
CA ASN A 148 2.14 -19.57 -0.55
C ASN A 148 2.22 -19.73 0.98
N GLU A 149 2.05 -20.95 1.48
CA GLU A 149 2.15 -21.27 2.91
C GLU A 149 3.56 -21.00 3.47
N LYS A 150 4.62 -21.33 2.72
CA LYS A 150 6.01 -21.03 3.12
C LYS A 150 6.26 -19.51 3.21
N VAL A 151 5.82 -18.75 2.22
CA VAL A 151 5.95 -17.28 2.19
C VAL A 151 5.20 -16.64 3.36
N ILE A 152 3.95 -17.04 3.58
CA ILE A 152 3.15 -16.52 4.72
C ILE A 152 3.80 -16.88 6.05
N LYS A 153 4.29 -18.13 6.20
CA LYS A 153 4.98 -18.58 7.42
C LYS A 153 6.23 -17.76 7.69
N GLN A 154 7.04 -17.48 6.66
CA GLN A 154 8.23 -16.64 6.78
C GLN A 154 7.87 -15.25 7.32
N VAL A 155 6.90 -14.57 6.70
CA VAL A 155 6.48 -13.22 7.10
C VAL A 155 5.91 -13.20 8.52
N LYS A 156 5.14 -14.23 8.90
CA LYS A 156 4.56 -14.37 10.25
C LYS A 156 5.57 -14.67 11.35
N GLN A 157 6.85 -14.96 11.04
CA GLN A 157 7.90 -15.07 12.07
C GLN A 157 8.24 -13.72 12.70
N SER A 158 7.90 -12.61 12.05
CA SER A 158 8.10 -11.29 12.64
C SER A 158 7.24 -11.10 13.89
N LYS A 159 7.89 -10.67 14.97
CA LYS A 159 7.24 -10.27 16.22
C LYS A 159 6.61 -8.87 16.16
N SER A 160 7.05 -8.02 15.23
CA SER A 160 6.66 -6.61 15.13
C SER A 160 5.54 -6.37 14.12
N ILE A 161 5.40 -7.22 13.10
CA ILE A 161 4.53 -6.98 11.94
C ILE A 161 3.05 -6.73 12.31
N GLN A 162 2.54 -7.40 13.35
CA GLN A 162 1.16 -7.23 13.80
C GLN A 162 0.90 -5.90 14.53
N TYR A 163 1.94 -5.18 14.93
CA TYR A 163 1.82 -3.88 15.61
C TYR A 163 1.90 -2.69 14.67
N LEU A 164 2.26 -2.88 13.40
CA LEU A 164 2.45 -1.80 12.44
C LEU A 164 1.18 -0.93 12.25
N PRO A 165 -0.05 -1.48 12.14
CA PRO A 165 -1.26 -0.68 12.11
C PRO A 165 -1.36 0.27 13.33
N ALA A 166 -1.17 -0.27 14.54
CA ALA A 166 -1.24 0.54 15.76
C ALA A 166 -0.13 1.62 15.82
N TYR A 167 1.03 1.38 15.21
CA TYR A 167 2.08 2.39 15.11
C TYR A 167 1.66 3.54 14.20
N LEU A 168 1.04 3.24 13.06
CA LEU A 168 0.48 4.23 12.14
C LEU A 168 -0.63 5.04 12.82
N GLU A 169 -1.63 4.38 13.40
CA GLU A 169 -2.76 5.04 14.06
C GLU A 169 -2.30 5.96 15.19
N LYS A 170 -1.37 5.48 16.02
CA LYS A 170 -0.80 6.31 17.09
C LYS A 170 -0.01 7.49 16.55
N TYR A 171 0.67 7.34 15.41
CA TYR A 171 1.41 8.43 14.78
C TYR A 171 0.46 9.45 14.16
N TYR A 172 -0.46 9.03 13.30
CA TYR A 172 -1.40 9.90 12.58
C TYR A 172 -2.53 10.44 13.47
N GLY A 173 -2.81 9.82 14.60
CA GLY A 173 -3.88 10.20 15.53
C GLY A 173 -5.28 9.82 15.06
N SER A 174 -5.41 9.03 13.99
CA SER A 174 -6.67 8.56 13.42
C SER A 174 -6.59 7.07 13.10
N GLU A 175 -7.75 6.41 13.04
CA GLU A 175 -7.90 4.97 12.78
C GLU A 175 -8.52 4.74 11.40
N LEU A 176 -8.21 3.59 10.80
CA LEU A 176 -8.86 3.10 9.59
C LEU A 176 -9.67 1.83 9.92
N GLY A 177 -10.59 1.43 9.04
CA GLY A 177 -11.49 0.32 9.31
C GLY A 177 -10.79 -1.05 9.32
N SER A 178 -9.84 -1.28 8.39
CA SER A 178 -9.04 -2.51 8.36
C SER A 178 -7.72 -2.33 7.61
N TYR A 179 -6.71 -3.14 7.99
CA TYR A 179 -5.39 -3.16 7.36
C TYR A 179 -5.13 -4.55 6.79
N ASN A 180 -4.94 -4.62 5.47
CA ASN A 180 -4.83 -5.88 4.74
C ASN A 180 -3.53 -5.90 3.91
N LEU A 181 -2.57 -6.73 4.32
CA LEU A 181 -1.36 -7.03 3.57
C LEU A 181 -1.63 -8.19 2.61
N ILE A 182 -1.49 -7.93 1.32
CA ILE A 182 -1.45 -8.94 0.27
C ILE A 182 0.00 -9.09 -0.17
N LEU A 183 0.58 -10.26 0.12
CA LEU A 183 1.86 -10.65 -0.45
C LEU A 183 1.60 -11.19 -1.86
N SER A 184 2.32 -10.69 -2.86
CA SER A 184 2.17 -11.14 -4.25
C SER A 184 3.52 -11.54 -4.85
N PRO A 185 3.80 -12.84 -4.98
CA PRO A 185 5.00 -13.39 -5.61
C PRO A 185 5.33 -12.90 -7.03
N LEU A 186 4.36 -12.31 -7.73
CA LEU A 186 4.50 -11.83 -9.11
C LEU A 186 4.51 -10.30 -9.22
N VAL A 187 3.98 -9.54 -8.26
CA VAL A 187 4.07 -8.06 -8.25
C VAL A 187 5.53 -7.62 -8.16
N HIS A 188 5.89 -6.47 -8.75
CA HIS A 188 7.22 -5.86 -8.64
C HIS A 188 7.69 -5.65 -7.19
N SER A 189 8.99 -5.49 -6.97
CA SER A 189 9.60 -5.42 -5.63
C SER A 189 9.20 -4.20 -4.77
N GLY A 190 8.23 -3.39 -5.20
CA GLY A 190 7.63 -2.32 -4.41
C GLY A 190 6.25 -2.74 -3.91
N GLY A 191 5.32 -1.79 -3.85
CA GLY A 191 3.94 -2.10 -3.56
C GLY A 191 2.96 -1.10 -4.15
N PHE A 192 1.70 -1.39 -3.87
CA PHE A 192 0.58 -0.51 -4.14
C PHE A 192 -0.24 -0.31 -2.88
N ASN A 193 -0.71 0.92 -2.66
CA ASN A 193 -1.77 1.22 -1.72
C ASN A 193 -3.12 1.30 -2.43
N SER A 194 -4.10 0.59 -1.90
CA SER A 194 -5.50 0.66 -2.33
C SER A 194 -6.40 0.98 -1.14
N LYS A 195 -7.40 1.83 -1.36
CA LYS A 195 -8.34 2.29 -0.33
C LYS A 195 -9.78 2.10 -0.83
N PHE A 196 -10.59 1.39 -0.05
CA PHE A 196 -11.97 1.08 -0.38
C PHE A 196 -12.93 1.48 0.73
N ILE A 197 -14.20 1.65 0.37
CA ILE A 197 -15.33 1.71 1.29
C ILE A 197 -16.11 0.41 1.16
N ALA A 198 -16.27 -0.30 2.28
CA ALA A 198 -17.12 -1.47 2.43
C ALA A 198 -17.95 -1.30 3.70
N ASP A 199 -19.28 -1.41 3.61
CA ASP A 199 -20.22 -1.25 4.73
C ASP A 199 -19.98 0.02 5.59
N GLY A 200 -19.64 1.13 4.93
CA GLY A 200 -19.37 2.41 5.58
C GLY A 200 -18.02 2.50 6.32
N LYS A 201 -17.17 1.48 6.22
CA LYS A 201 -15.82 1.44 6.79
C LYS A 201 -14.76 1.53 5.70
N ILE A 202 -13.64 2.17 6.04
CA ILE A 202 -12.49 2.27 5.15
C ILE A 202 -11.64 1.01 5.29
N GLU A 203 -11.52 0.24 4.21
CA GLU A 203 -10.59 -0.89 4.12
C GLU A 203 -9.36 -0.46 3.33
N VAL A 204 -8.16 -0.67 3.90
CA VAL A 204 -6.91 -0.38 3.18
C VAL A 204 -6.11 -1.63 2.92
N TYR A 205 -5.48 -1.64 1.76
CA TYR A 205 -4.65 -2.73 1.28
C TYR A 205 -3.26 -2.23 0.93
N ALA A 206 -2.27 -3.04 1.27
CA ALA A 206 -0.91 -2.94 0.76
C ALA A 206 -0.62 -4.22 -0.04
N ILE A 207 -0.44 -4.09 -1.35
CA ILE A 207 -0.13 -5.21 -2.25
C ILE A 207 1.36 -5.15 -2.55
N ILE A 208 2.13 -6.07 -1.99
CA ILE A 208 3.60 -5.97 -1.96
C ILE A 208 4.22 -7.18 -2.67
N GLY A 209 5.18 -6.91 -3.55
CA GLY A 209 5.99 -7.94 -4.19
C GLY A 209 7.27 -8.27 -3.41
N PRO A 210 7.93 -9.40 -3.74
CA PRO A 210 9.15 -9.82 -3.06
C PRO A 210 10.34 -8.92 -3.41
N ASN A 211 11.27 -8.75 -2.48
CA ASN A 211 12.53 -8.04 -2.70
C ASN A 211 13.75 -8.97 -2.85
N GLY A 212 13.49 -10.27 -3.05
CA GLY A 212 14.47 -11.27 -3.45
C GLY A 212 13.87 -12.68 -3.46
N GLU A 213 14.75 -13.67 -3.49
CA GLU A 213 14.41 -15.09 -3.42
C GLU A 213 15.45 -15.87 -2.61
N ILE A 214 14.99 -16.91 -1.89
CA ILE A 214 15.85 -17.89 -1.24
C ILE A 214 15.43 -19.26 -1.76
N GLU A 215 16.37 -20.02 -2.33
CA GLU A 215 16.07 -21.31 -2.99
C GLU A 215 14.92 -21.19 -4.02
N HIS A 216 14.89 -20.09 -4.77
CA HIS A 216 13.83 -19.73 -5.74
C HIS A 216 12.43 -19.52 -5.12
N ILE A 217 12.31 -19.46 -3.79
CA ILE A 217 11.07 -19.08 -3.11
C ILE A 217 11.10 -17.55 -2.90
N PRO A 218 10.03 -16.82 -3.26
CA PRO A 218 9.92 -15.38 -3.00
C PRO A 218 10.25 -15.05 -1.55
N TYR A 219 11.18 -14.12 -1.34
CA TYR A 219 11.64 -13.68 -0.04
C TYR A 219 11.21 -12.23 0.19
N PHE A 220 10.58 -12.01 1.33
CA PHE A 220 10.24 -10.68 1.84
C PHE A 220 11.14 -10.38 3.03
N GLU A 221 12.20 -9.62 2.81
CA GLU A 221 13.11 -9.20 3.86
C GLU A 221 12.34 -8.42 4.92
N LYS A 222 12.53 -8.78 6.19
CA LYS A 222 11.71 -8.29 7.30
C LYS A 222 11.75 -6.76 7.43
N GLY A 223 12.95 -6.18 7.45
CA GLY A 223 13.11 -4.74 7.63
C GLY A 223 12.45 -3.94 6.52
N TYR A 224 12.73 -4.33 5.28
CA TYR A 224 12.17 -3.76 4.07
C TYR A 224 10.63 -3.89 4.04
N LEU A 225 10.11 -5.10 4.27
CA LEU A 225 8.67 -5.35 4.27
C LEU A 225 7.95 -4.50 5.33
N GLU A 226 8.48 -4.40 6.54
CA GLU A 226 7.80 -3.69 7.62
C GLU A 226 7.85 -2.17 7.46
N MET A 227 9.01 -1.62 7.11
CA MET A 227 9.21 -0.16 7.13
C MET A 227 9.07 0.46 5.75
N ASP A 228 9.88 0.01 4.79
CA ASP A 228 9.88 0.58 3.45
C ASP A 228 8.58 0.28 2.69
N MET A 229 7.91 -0.83 3.02
CA MET A 229 6.66 -1.24 2.35
C MET A 229 5.42 -1.02 3.25
N ILE A 230 5.19 -1.80 4.31
CA ILE A 230 3.92 -1.76 5.05
C ILE A 230 3.62 -0.38 5.65
N LEU A 231 4.58 0.23 6.38
CA LEU A 231 4.38 1.56 6.96
C LEU A 231 4.21 2.64 5.88
N HIS A 232 4.97 2.54 4.79
CA HIS A 232 4.93 3.46 3.65
C HIS A 232 3.59 3.37 2.91
N GLU A 233 3.22 2.17 2.43
CA GLU A 233 2.01 1.94 1.64
C GLU A 233 0.76 2.34 2.41
N PHE A 234 0.60 1.91 3.66
CA PHE A 234 -0.54 2.36 4.46
C PHE A 234 -0.47 3.85 4.81
N GLY A 235 0.72 4.46 4.82
CA GLY A 235 0.90 5.90 5.00
C GLY A 235 0.16 6.71 3.92
N HIS A 236 0.13 6.25 2.68
CA HIS A 236 -0.64 6.89 1.60
C HIS A 236 -2.12 7.09 1.96
N SER A 237 -2.73 6.12 2.65
CA SER A 237 -4.14 6.20 3.03
C SER A 237 -4.48 7.32 4.02
N PHE A 238 -3.47 7.83 4.74
CA PHE A 238 -3.57 8.97 5.64
C PHE A 238 -3.14 10.29 4.98
N VAL A 239 -2.08 10.27 4.17
CA VAL A 239 -1.47 11.49 3.63
C VAL A 239 -2.10 11.94 2.32
N ASN A 240 -2.50 11.03 1.42
CA ASN A 240 -3.08 11.40 0.13
C ASN A 240 -4.29 12.35 0.26
N PRO A 241 -5.26 12.12 1.18
CA PRO A 241 -6.38 13.06 1.36
C PRO A 241 -5.94 14.45 1.85
N LEU A 242 -4.85 14.54 2.61
CA LEU A 242 -4.30 15.82 3.07
C LEU A 242 -3.61 16.55 1.91
N THR A 243 -2.83 15.83 1.11
CA THR A 243 -2.22 16.39 -0.10
C THR A 243 -3.29 16.92 -1.06
N GLU A 244 -4.39 16.19 -1.27
CA GLU A 244 -5.53 16.65 -2.06
C GLU A 244 -6.20 17.90 -1.48
N LYS A 245 -6.37 17.95 -0.15
CA LYS A 245 -6.99 19.08 0.52
C LYS A 245 -6.15 20.36 0.49
N PHE A 246 -4.83 20.24 0.58
CA PHE A 246 -3.89 21.36 0.72
C PHE A 246 -3.03 21.59 -0.53
N GLN A 247 -3.53 21.26 -1.73
CA GLN A 247 -2.77 21.37 -2.97
C GLN A 247 -2.27 22.79 -3.23
N ASP A 248 -3.08 23.80 -2.91
CA ASP A 248 -2.75 25.21 -3.12
C ASP A 248 -1.61 25.65 -2.19
N GLU A 249 -1.65 25.29 -0.90
CA GLU A 249 -0.58 25.58 0.05
C GLU A 249 0.72 24.86 -0.33
N ILE A 250 0.64 23.60 -0.76
CA ILE A 250 1.80 22.84 -1.25
C ILE A 250 2.42 23.53 -2.48
N ALA A 251 1.60 24.10 -3.36
CA ALA A 251 2.09 24.82 -4.53
C ALA A 251 2.93 26.05 -4.14
N THR A 252 2.64 26.70 -3.01
CA THR A 252 3.38 27.91 -2.56
C THR A 252 4.86 27.66 -2.26
N ILE A 253 5.23 26.44 -1.87
CA ILE A 253 6.62 26.07 -1.54
C ILE A 253 7.37 25.43 -2.72
N LYS A 254 6.72 25.29 -3.88
CA LYS A 254 7.26 24.61 -5.06
C LYS A 254 8.57 25.22 -5.54
N GLU A 255 8.61 26.53 -5.76
CA GLU A 255 9.78 27.23 -6.32
C GLU A 255 11.03 27.12 -5.43
N LYS A 256 10.83 26.95 -4.11
CA LYS A 256 11.91 26.79 -3.15
C LYS A 256 12.57 25.41 -3.24
N TYR A 257 11.81 24.36 -3.57
CA TYR A 257 12.26 22.97 -3.39
C TYR A 257 12.27 22.12 -4.66
N TYR A 258 11.37 22.37 -5.62
CA TYR A 258 11.21 21.53 -6.81
C TYR A 258 12.26 21.84 -7.89
N THR A 259 13.52 21.72 -7.49
CA THR A 259 14.70 21.90 -8.35
C THR A 259 14.75 20.85 -9.45
N GLU A 260 15.50 21.14 -10.53
CA GLU A 260 15.65 20.18 -11.64
C GLU A 260 16.30 18.85 -11.19
N SER A 261 17.17 18.86 -10.19
CA SER A 261 17.71 17.62 -9.61
C SER A 261 16.61 16.80 -8.96
N LEU A 262 15.85 17.42 -8.04
CA LEU A 262 14.78 16.72 -7.32
C LEU A 262 13.68 16.23 -8.27
N LYS A 263 13.37 16.98 -9.32
CA LYS A 263 12.44 16.59 -10.38
C LYS A 263 12.94 15.39 -11.19
N LYS A 264 14.23 15.32 -11.51
CA LYS A 264 14.84 14.17 -12.19
C LYS A 264 14.79 12.92 -11.32
N ASP A 265 15.14 13.06 -10.04
CA ASP A 265 15.14 11.96 -9.08
C ASP A 265 13.69 11.48 -8.83
N GLY A 266 12.74 12.40 -8.67
CA GLY A 266 11.32 12.12 -8.57
C GLY A 266 10.76 11.36 -9.77
N LYS A 267 11.08 11.79 -11.00
CA LYS A 267 10.67 11.07 -12.22
C LYS A 267 11.20 9.64 -12.30
N THR A 268 12.40 9.40 -11.79
CA THR A 268 12.99 8.05 -11.73
C THR A 268 12.17 7.13 -10.80
N GLN A 269 11.50 7.71 -9.81
CA GLN A 269 10.56 7.05 -8.90
C GLN A 269 9.09 7.20 -9.35
N ALA A 270 8.83 7.56 -10.61
CA ALA A 270 7.50 7.81 -11.20
C ALA A 270 6.72 9.04 -10.67
N TYR A 271 7.36 9.94 -9.90
CA TYR A 271 6.76 11.18 -9.41
C TYR A 271 7.15 12.39 -10.28
N GLY A 272 6.34 12.66 -11.30
CA GLY A 272 6.59 13.75 -12.27
C GLY A 272 6.07 15.14 -11.88
N GLU A 273 5.22 15.23 -10.85
CA GLU A 273 4.60 16.48 -10.39
C GLU A 273 4.96 16.78 -8.94
N TRP A 274 5.09 18.07 -8.61
CA TRP A 274 5.49 18.54 -7.28
C TRP A 274 4.59 18.00 -6.17
N LYS A 275 3.26 18.03 -6.34
CA LYS A 275 2.33 17.55 -5.31
C LYS A 275 2.53 16.07 -4.97
N TYR A 276 2.77 15.22 -5.96
CA TYR A 276 2.99 13.79 -5.75
C TYR A 276 4.36 13.53 -5.11
N LEU A 277 5.38 14.26 -5.54
CA LEU A 277 6.70 14.16 -4.92
C LEU A 277 6.70 14.68 -3.47
N PHE A 278 6.00 15.78 -3.19
CA PHE A 278 5.84 16.28 -1.83
C PHE A 278 5.13 15.27 -0.92
N ASN A 279 4.02 14.70 -1.40
CA ASN A 279 3.29 13.63 -0.72
C ASN A 279 4.21 12.46 -0.35
N GLU A 280 5.03 12.03 -1.30
CA GLU A 280 6.00 10.96 -1.12
C GLU A 280 7.05 11.30 -0.06
N LEU A 281 7.63 12.50 -0.12
CA LEU A 281 8.63 12.96 0.85
C LEU A 281 8.06 13.00 2.27
N VAL A 282 6.80 13.43 2.43
CA VAL A 282 6.10 13.43 3.73
C VAL A 282 5.91 12.01 4.26
N ILE A 283 5.44 11.07 3.42
CA ILE A 283 5.24 9.68 3.83
C ILE A 283 6.57 9.05 4.26
N ARG A 284 7.64 9.23 3.48
CA ARG A 284 8.98 8.73 3.79
C ARG A 284 9.51 9.32 5.10
N ALA A 285 9.32 10.62 5.32
CA ALA A 285 9.70 11.27 6.57
C ALA A 285 8.94 10.68 7.78
N ILE A 286 7.63 10.46 7.66
CA ILE A 286 6.83 9.84 8.71
C ILE A 286 7.27 8.40 8.98
N THR A 287 7.54 7.61 7.93
CA THR A 287 8.08 6.25 8.07
C THR A 287 9.39 6.26 8.87
N ILE A 288 10.31 7.18 8.59
CA ILE A 288 11.56 7.35 9.36
C ILE A 288 11.27 7.70 10.82
N ARG A 289 10.28 8.57 11.10
CA ARG A 289 9.91 8.93 12.48
C ARG A 289 9.29 7.77 13.25
N ILE A 290 8.41 6.98 12.62
CA ILE A 290 7.84 5.77 13.20
C ILE A 290 8.95 4.74 13.44
N ALA A 291 9.84 4.52 12.47
CA ALA A 291 11.00 3.65 12.60
C ALA A 291 11.89 4.03 13.79
N ASN A 292 12.21 5.32 13.93
CA ASN A 292 12.99 5.84 15.05
C ASN A 292 12.36 5.49 16.41
N LYS A 293 11.03 5.60 16.50
CA LYS A 293 10.30 5.38 17.75
C LYS A 293 10.17 3.92 18.16
N TYR A 294 9.99 3.00 17.21
CA TYR A 294 9.65 1.60 17.50
C TYR A 294 10.73 0.59 17.12
N PHE A 295 11.68 0.97 16.26
CA PHE A 295 12.74 0.11 15.74
C PHE A 295 14.15 0.66 16.06
N GLY A 296 14.24 1.90 16.55
CA GLY A 296 15.46 2.50 17.07
C GLY A 296 16.14 3.48 16.11
N THR A 297 17.01 4.30 16.68
CA THR A 297 17.67 5.41 15.99
C THR A 297 18.60 4.96 14.86
N GLU A 298 19.26 3.82 15.01
CA GLU A 298 20.15 3.28 13.97
C GLU A 298 19.34 2.95 12.71
N LYS A 299 18.20 2.28 12.86
CA LYS A 299 17.33 1.95 11.72
C LYS A 299 16.77 3.19 11.03
N ALA A 300 16.38 4.21 11.80
CA ALA A 300 15.95 5.48 11.24
C ALA A 300 17.05 6.20 10.45
N LYS A 301 18.31 6.11 10.91
CA LYS A 301 19.46 6.66 10.18
C LYS A 301 19.72 5.91 8.88
N GLU A 302 19.62 4.58 8.88
CA GLU A 302 19.74 3.77 7.65
C GLU A 302 18.70 4.20 6.60
N LEU A 303 17.44 4.31 7.00
CA LEU A 303 16.36 4.76 6.12
C LEU A 303 16.62 6.17 5.59
N LEU A 304 16.95 7.13 6.45
CA LEU A 304 17.27 8.50 6.03
C LEU A 304 18.46 8.55 5.05
N ASN A 305 19.50 7.77 5.31
CA ASN A 305 20.67 7.71 4.43
C ASN A 305 20.31 7.11 3.06
N TYR A 306 19.43 6.10 3.04
CA TYR A 306 18.91 5.55 1.81
C TYR A 306 18.14 6.62 1.02
N GLU A 307 17.22 7.36 1.64
CA GLU A 307 16.47 8.45 0.98
C GLU A 307 17.40 9.51 0.38
N LYS A 308 18.41 9.92 1.14
CA LYS A 308 19.44 10.86 0.66
C LYS A 308 20.20 10.29 -0.53
N SER A 309 20.53 9.00 -0.52
CA SER A 309 21.28 8.34 -1.60
C SER A 309 20.52 8.28 -2.94
N ILE A 310 19.18 8.29 -2.91
CA ILE A 310 18.33 8.27 -4.11
C ILE A 310 17.83 9.66 -4.53
N GLY A 311 18.43 10.73 -3.98
CA GLY A 311 18.13 12.13 -4.34
C GLY A 311 17.07 12.80 -3.46
N PHE A 312 16.51 12.11 -2.47
CA PHE A 312 15.42 12.61 -1.62
C PHE A 312 15.94 13.25 -0.33
N SER A 313 17.00 14.07 -0.44
CA SER A 313 17.60 14.73 0.74
C SER A 313 16.64 15.69 1.46
N LEU A 314 15.59 16.17 0.78
CA LEU A 314 14.56 17.02 1.39
C LEU A 314 13.78 16.32 2.52
N VAL A 315 13.76 14.98 2.56
CA VAL A 315 13.16 14.19 3.65
C VAL A 315 13.75 14.58 5.01
N GLU A 316 15.04 14.91 5.08
CA GLU A 316 15.70 15.30 6.34
C GLU A 316 15.05 16.54 6.96
N ASN A 317 14.72 17.55 6.15
CA ASN A 317 14.05 18.76 6.64
C ASN A 317 12.66 18.44 7.20
N ILE A 318 11.91 17.57 6.53
CA ILE A 318 10.57 17.16 6.98
C ILE A 318 10.67 16.36 8.27
N VAL A 319 11.64 15.45 8.39
CA VAL A 319 11.94 14.69 9.61
C VAL A 319 12.19 15.60 10.81
N GLU A 320 12.92 16.70 10.63
CA GLU A 320 13.14 17.68 11.69
C GLU A 320 11.86 18.44 12.08
N ILE A 321 11.06 18.88 11.10
CA ILE A 321 9.78 19.56 11.36
C ILE A 321 8.81 18.63 12.11
N LEU A 322 8.76 17.35 11.77
CA LEU A 322 7.90 16.37 12.43
C LEU A 322 8.22 16.17 13.93
N LYS A 323 9.40 16.56 14.41
CA LYS A 323 9.68 16.59 15.86
C LYS A 323 8.79 17.61 16.58
N GLU A 324 8.42 18.73 15.94
CA GLU A 324 7.47 19.69 16.50
C GLU A 324 6.10 19.03 16.69
N TYR A 325 5.62 18.28 15.71
CA TYR A 325 4.37 17.50 15.83
C TYR A 325 4.42 16.53 17.01
N GLU A 326 5.48 15.74 17.10
CA GLU A 326 5.64 14.71 18.13
C GLU A 326 5.74 15.28 19.55
N ASN A 327 6.38 16.44 19.70
CA ASN A 327 6.52 17.12 20.99
C ASN A 327 5.28 17.90 21.41
N ASN A 328 4.31 18.12 20.51
CA ASN A 328 3.12 18.92 20.75
C ASN A 328 1.82 18.14 20.49
N ARG A 329 1.80 16.83 20.77
CA ARG A 329 0.63 15.96 20.52
C ARG A 329 -0.64 16.30 21.30
N GLU A 330 -0.52 17.01 22.42
CA GLU A 330 -1.70 17.55 23.13
C GLU A 330 -2.40 18.64 22.30
N LYS A 331 -1.63 19.44 21.57
CA LYS A 331 -2.14 20.49 20.66
C LYS A 331 -2.55 19.91 19.31
N TYR A 332 -1.76 18.98 18.79
CA TYR A 332 -1.96 18.33 17.50
C TYR A 332 -2.22 16.83 17.73
N SER A 333 -3.46 16.50 18.14
CA SER A 333 -3.85 15.12 18.40
C SER A 333 -3.80 14.26 17.14
N GLU A 334 -4.19 14.86 16.00
CA GLU A 334 -4.14 14.28 14.67
C GLU A 334 -3.11 14.97 13.78
N PHE A 335 -2.49 14.20 12.88
CA PHE A 335 -1.56 14.73 11.89
C PHE A 335 -2.25 15.69 10.91
N SER A 336 -3.54 15.49 10.65
CA SER A 336 -4.38 16.39 9.84
C SER A 336 -4.33 17.85 10.32
N ALA A 337 -4.24 18.07 11.64
CA ALA A 337 -4.15 19.39 12.26
C ALA A 337 -2.74 19.99 12.16
N PHE A 338 -1.69 19.16 12.04
CA PHE A 338 -0.31 19.60 11.90
C PHE A 338 0.12 19.78 10.43
N TYR A 339 -0.50 19.10 9.49
CA TYR A 339 -0.16 19.15 8.06
C TYR A 339 -0.01 20.57 7.48
N PRO A 340 -0.96 21.52 7.70
CA PRO A 340 -0.76 22.90 7.24
C PRO A 340 0.41 23.61 7.94
N ILE A 341 0.70 23.27 9.20
CA ILE A 341 1.85 23.81 9.95
C ILE A 341 3.16 23.28 9.38
N LEU A 342 3.19 22.00 8.97
CA LEU A 342 4.34 21.42 8.27
C LEU A 342 4.66 22.22 7.00
N ILE A 343 3.66 22.52 6.18
CA ILE A 343 3.84 23.33 4.96
C ILE A 343 4.33 24.74 5.31
N GLU A 344 3.76 25.38 6.34
CA GLU A 344 4.20 26.69 6.80
C GLU A 344 5.66 26.70 7.25
N ARG A 345 6.12 25.66 7.96
CA ARG A 345 7.53 25.51 8.37
C ARG A 345 8.48 25.27 7.21
N MET A 346 7.96 24.88 6.05
CA MET A 346 8.74 24.70 4.83
C MET A 346 8.82 25.96 3.98
N LYS A 347 7.97 26.98 4.20
CA LYS A 347 8.17 28.29 3.56
C LYS A 347 9.51 28.90 3.93
#